data_AF-A0A950RLG4-F1
#
_entry.id   AF-A0A950RLG4-F1
#
_cell.length_a   1.000
_cell.length_b   1.000
_cell.length_c   1.000
_cell.angle_alpha   90.00
_cell.angle_beta   90.00
_cell.angle_gamma   90.00
#
_symmetry.space_group_name_H-M   'P 1'
#
loop_
_entity.id
_entity.type
_entity.pdbx_description
1 polymer ?
#
loop_
_entity_poly.entity_id
_entity_poly.type
_entity_poly.pdbx_seq_one_letter_code
_entity_poly.pdbx_strand_id
1 'polypeptide(L)'
;MSSIPAAEATLPQVHLKIARRSSHPWIFQKMVEKPAQRLPAGSVVDILDRDGQWVGRGFYNGHSRIALRVLTTQPEEPLDETFFARRLGQAMALRRDWLGLDAVTNAYRLVHSEGDGLSGLVVDRFGPTLVLEFFAAGMYRFRQAIQDALAVHYPGS
;
A
#
# COMPACT_ATOMS: atom_id res chain seq x y z
N MET A 1 -2.41 -28.53 -25.04
CA MET A 1 -1.16 -28.17 -24.34
C MET A 1 -1.57 -27.74 -22.94
N SER A 2 -1.41 -28.61 -21.94
CA SER A 2 -1.79 -28.32 -20.56
C SER A 2 -0.92 -27.19 -20.01
N SER A 3 -1.55 -26.07 -19.66
CA SER A 3 -0.95 -25.05 -18.82
C SER A 3 -0.74 -25.63 -17.42
N ILE A 4 0.51 -25.71 -16.99
CA ILE A 4 0.88 -25.97 -15.60
C ILE A 4 0.30 -24.81 -14.77
N PRO A 5 -0.47 -25.05 -13.69
CA PRO A 5 -0.88 -23.97 -12.81
C PRO A 5 0.38 -23.37 -12.18
N ALA A 6 0.56 -22.06 -12.32
CA ALA A 6 1.63 -21.34 -11.62
C ALA A 6 1.47 -21.63 -10.12
N ALA A 7 2.45 -22.27 -9.51
CA ALA A 7 2.47 -22.45 -8.06
C ALA A 7 2.36 -21.07 -7.42
N GLU A 8 1.31 -20.84 -6.63
CA GLU A 8 1.16 -19.64 -5.82
C GLU A 8 2.41 -19.49 -4.95
N ALA A 9 3.28 -18.54 -5.31
CA ALA A 9 4.46 -18.26 -4.53
C ALA A 9 3.99 -17.71 -3.17
N THR A 10 4.12 -18.54 -2.13
CA THR A 10 3.76 -18.15 -0.77
C THR A 10 4.58 -16.92 -0.37
N LEU A 11 3.89 -15.87 0.07
CA LEU A 11 4.56 -14.65 0.52
C LEU A 11 5.37 -14.92 1.80
N PRO A 12 6.51 -14.23 2.00
CA PRO A 12 7.24 -14.30 3.25
C PRO A 12 6.35 -13.82 4.42
N GLN A 13 6.41 -14.55 5.54
CA GLN A 13 5.69 -14.20 6.75
C GLN A 13 6.58 -13.40 7.70
N VAL A 14 5.99 -12.39 8.35
CA VAL A 14 6.62 -11.60 9.40
C VAL A 14 5.77 -11.68 10.67
N HIS A 15 6.40 -12.06 11.77
CA HIS A 15 5.73 -12.22 13.06
C HIS A 15 5.89 -10.99 13.94
N LEU A 16 4.85 -10.69 14.72
CA LEU A 16 4.90 -9.66 15.75
C LEU A 16 5.23 -10.27 17.11
N LYS A 17 5.94 -9.51 17.95
CA LYS A 17 6.18 -9.83 19.37
C LYS A 17 4.97 -9.61 20.26
N ILE A 18 3.92 -9.01 19.74
CA ILE A 18 2.71 -8.60 20.46
C ILE A 18 1.49 -9.25 19.82
N ALA A 19 0.44 -9.43 20.61
CA ALA A 19 -0.90 -9.67 20.06
C ALA A 19 -1.41 -8.38 19.43
N ARG A 20 -2.03 -8.46 18.25
CA ARG A 20 -2.43 -7.26 17.51
C ARG A 20 -3.88 -6.88 17.80
N ARG A 21 -4.08 -5.74 18.47
CA ARG A 21 -5.42 -5.22 18.82
C ARG A 21 -5.80 -3.89 18.15
N SER A 22 -4.85 -3.22 17.52
CA SER A 22 -5.07 -1.92 16.85
C SER A 22 -5.33 -2.12 15.35
N SER A 23 -6.20 -1.31 14.76
CA SER A 23 -6.39 -1.24 13.29
C SER A 23 -5.43 -0.28 12.58
N HIS A 24 -4.57 0.44 13.30
CA HIS A 24 -3.68 1.44 12.70
C HIS A 24 -2.68 0.79 11.72
N PRO A 25 -2.48 1.29 10.49
CA PRO A 25 -1.71 0.54 9.49
C PRO A 25 -0.21 0.39 9.83
N TRP A 26 0.33 1.25 10.68
CA TRP A 26 1.74 1.22 11.05
C TRP A 26 2.05 0.23 12.17
N ILE A 27 3.11 -0.55 11.98
CA ILE A 27 3.69 -1.38 13.02
C ILE A 27 5.15 -1.00 13.20
N PHE A 28 5.50 -0.62 14.42
CA PHE A 28 6.84 -0.15 14.72
C PHE A 28 7.84 -1.29 14.83
N GLN A 29 9.09 -1.04 14.43
CA GLN A 29 10.18 -2.02 14.44
C GLN A 29 10.32 -2.79 15.75
N LYS A 30 10.13 -2.13 16.90
CA LYS A 30 10.20 -2.77 18.23
C LYS A 30 9.18 -3.89 18.44
N MET A 31 8.05 -3.85 17.72
CA MET A 31 6.96 -4.82 17.80
C MET A 31 7.15 -6.01 16.85
N VAL A 32 8.17 -5.98 15.98
CA VAL A 32 8.36 -6.97 14.91
C VAL A 32 9.50 -7.91 15.29
N GLU A 33 9.29 -9.21 15.11
CA GLU A 33 10.36 -10.21 15.18
C GLU A 33 11.24 -10.09 13.95
N LYS A 34 12.56 -10.17 14.14
CA LYS A 34 13.48 -10.06 13.02
C LYS A 34 13.34 -11.32 12.16
N PRO A 35 12.97 -11.21 10.86
CA PRO A 35 12.86 -12.38 10.01
C PRO A 35 14.19 -13.13 9.92
N ALA A 36 14.13 -14.46 9.92
CA ALA A 36 15.32 -15.31 9.85
C ALA A 36 16.09 -15.10 8.54
N GLN A 37 15.36 -14.92 7.44
CA GLN A 37 15.92 -14.55 6.14
C GLN A 37 15.82 -13.04 5.95
N ARG A 38 16.85 -12.45 5.33
CA ARG A 38 16.84 -11.01 5.02
C ARG A 38 15.83 -10.73 3.92
N LEU A 39 14.78 -9.98 4.25
CA LEU A 39 13.82 -9.48 3.28
C LEU A 39 14.27 -8.11 2.72
N PRO A 40 14.26 -7.89 1.40
CA PRO A 40 14.49 -6.58 0.81
C PRO A 40 13.51 -5.52 1.35
N ALA A 41 13.94 -4.27 1.42
CA ALA A 41 13.05 -3.17 1.80
C ALA A 41 11.87 -3.06 0.81
N GLY A 42 10.67 -2.89 1.34
CA GLY A 42 9.44 -2.84 0.56
C GLY A 42 8.91 -4.20 0.11
N SER A 43 9.44 -5.32 0.63
CA SER A 43 8.87 -6.64 0.34
C SER A 43 7.42 -6.71 0.79
N VAL A 44 6.57 -7.32 -0.03
CA VAL A 44 5.21 -7.70 0.36
C VAL A 44 5.32 -8.89 1.31
N VAL A 45 4.67 -8.78 2.46
CA VAL A 45 4.69 -9.80 3.50
C VAL A 45 3.29 -10.04 4.04
N ASP A 46 3.05 -11.28 4.44
CA ASP A 46 1.95 -11.64 5.32
C ASP A 46 2.36 -11.41 6.77
N ILE A 47 1.46 -10.84 7.57
CA ILE A 47 1.74 -10.41 8.93
C ILE A 47 0.91 -11.25 9.88
N LEU A 48 1.60 -11.94 10.80
CA LEU A 48 1.01 -12.72 11.86
C LEU A 48 1.39 -12.11 13.21
N ASP A 49 0.47 -12.11 14.15
CA ASP A 49 0.79 -11.65 15.50
C ASP A 49 1.48 -12.75 16.34
N ARG A 50 1.81 -12.45 17.60
CA ARG A 50 2.53 -13.40 18.45
C ARG A 50 1.76 -14.70 18.73
N ASP A 51 0.43 -14.66 18.62
CA ASP A 51 -0.46 -15.79 18.89
C ASP A 51 -0.77 -16.53 17.57
N GLY A 52 -0.04 -16.20 16.49
CA GLY A 52 -0.19 -16.78 15.15
C GLY A 52 -1.42 -16.27 14.40
N GLN A 53 -2.09 -15.23 14.89
CA GLN A 53 -3.31 -14.72 14.26
C GLN A 53 -3.00 -13.83 13.07
N TRP A 54 -3.84 -13.92 12.03
CA TRP A 54 -3.75 -13.06 10.86
C TRP A 54 -3.96 -11.59 11.22
N VAL A 55 -2.98 -10.76 10.86
CA VAL A 55 -3.06 -9.29 11.03
C VAL A 55 -3.40 -8.60 9.72
N GLY A 56 -2.82 -9.06 8.62
CA GLY A 56 -2.96 -8.43 7.32
C GLY A 56 -1.75 -8.63 6.43
N ARG A 57 -1.82 -8.03 5.25
CA ARG A 57 -0.76 -8.01 4.24
C ARG A 57 -0.28 -6.58 4.03
N GLY A 58 1.02 -6.42 3.82
CA GLY A 58 1.61 -5.10 3.73
C GLY A 58 3.07 -5.09 3.34
N PHE A 59 3.71 -3.95 3.51
CA PHE A 59 5.12 -3.78 3.19
C PHE A 59 6.01 -3.89 4.43
N TYR A 60 7.09 -4.66 4.31
CA TYR A 60 8.15 -4.72 5.30
C TYR A 60 9.36 -3.85 4.93
N ASN A 61 9.89 -3.12 5.91
CA ASN A 61 11.19 -2.49 5.85
C ASN A 61 11.89 -2.54 7.21
N GLY A 62 12.81 -3.49 7.37
CA GLY A 62 13.57 -3.69 8.62
C GLY A 62 14.48 -2.52 9.03
N HIS A 63 14.75 -1.57 8.14
CA HIS A 63 15.55 -0.37 8.42
C HIS A 63 14.69 0.84 8.84
N SER A 64 13.36 0.73 8.76
CA SER A 64 12.43 1.82 9.10
C SER A 64 11.92 1.70 10.54
N ARG A 65 11.71 2.83 11.22
CA ARG A 65 11.01 2.87 12.53
C ARG A 65 9.58 2.32 12.40
N ILE A 66 8.90 2.63 11.30
CA ILE A 66 7.64 1.98 10.88
C ILE A 66 8.04 0.78 10.01
N ALA A 67 8.22 -0.37 10.65
CA ALA A 67 8.78 -1.55 9.99
C ALA A 67 7.75 -2.27 9.11
N LEU A 68 6.46 -2.21 9.46
CA LEU A 68 5.38 -2.70 8.61
C LEU A 68 4.35 -1.60 8.35
N ARG A 69 3.84 -1.57 7.13
CA ARG A 69 2.65 -0.80 6.73
C ARG A 69 1.61 -1.78 6.19
N VAL A 70 0.58 -2.05 6.98
CA VAL A 70 -0.57 -2.89 6.58
C VAL A 70 -1.37 -2.14 5.53
N LEU A 71 -1.67 -2.81 4.41
CA LEU A 71 -2.49 -2.26 3.32
C LEU A 71 -3.83 -2.99 3.15
N THR A 72 -3.90 -4.25 3.57
CA THR A 72 -5.15 -5.00 3.62
C THR A 72 -5.20 -5.96 4.80
N THR A 73 -6.40 -6.21 5.30
CA THR A 73 -6.70 -7.23 6.31
C THR A 73 -7.42 -8.44 5.70
N GLN A 74 -7.69 -8.44 4.40
CA GLN A 74 -8.29 -9.55 3.66
C GLN A 74 -7.19 -10.53 3.23
N PRO A 75 -7.16 -11.78 3.74
CA PRO A 75 -6.10 -12.75 3.43
C PRO A 75 -5.91 -13.04 1.93
N GLU A 76 -7.02 -13.05 1.20
CA GLU A 76 -7.11 -13.37 -0.22
C GLU A 76 -6.79 -12.18 -1.13
N GLU A 77 -6.68 -10.96 -0.60
CA GLU A 77 -6.47 -9.76 -1.43
C GLU A 77 -4.98 -9.60 -1.79
N PRO A 78 -4.58 -9.79 -3.06
CA PRO A 78 -3.20 -9.55 -3.48
C PRO A 78 -2.90 -8.05 -3.47
N LEU A 79 -1.62 -7.69 -3.27
CA LEU A 79 -1.14 -6.33 -3.47
C LEU A 79 -0.56 -6.22 -4.88
N ASP A 80 -1.46 -6.18 -5.87
CA ASP A 80 -1.16 -6.13 -7.30
C ASP A 80 -1.67 -4.81 -7.94
N GLU A 81 -1.53 -4.70 -9.26
CA GLU A 81 -1.99 -3.54 -10.04
C GLU A 81 -3.47 -3.24 -9.80
N THR A 82 -4.30 -4.28 -9.69
CA THR A 82 -5.75 -4.17 -9.46
C THR A 82 -6.03 -3.56 -8.09
N PHE A 83 -5.30 -3.98 -7.05
CA PHE A 83 -5.40 -3.40 -5.71
C PHE A 83 -5.12 -1.89 -5.74
N PHE A 84 -4.01 -1.47 -6.36
CA PHE A 84 -3.64 -0.05 -6.41
C PHE A 84 -4.63 0.77 -7.24
N ALA A 85 -5.05 0.28 -8.41
CA ALA A 85 -6.05 0.94 -9.24
C ALA A 85 -7.37 1.15 -8.47
N ARG A 86 -7.83 0.13 -7.74
CA ARG A 86 -9.05 0.21 -6.92
C ARG A 86 -8.92 1.24 -5.80
N ARG A 87 -7.80 1.25 -5.06
CA ARG A 87 -7.56 2.21 -3.97
C ARG A 87 -7.41 3.65 -4.46
N LEU A 88 -6.68 3.85 -5.57
CA LEU A 88 -6.58 5.16 -6.22
C LEU A 88 -7.94 5.65 -6.70
N GLY A 89 -8.75 4.77 -7.31
CA GLY A 89 -10.12 5.05 -7.71
C GLY A 89 -10.99 5.54 -6.55
N GLN A 90 -10.90 4.88 -5.40
CA GLN A 90 -11.60 5.30 -4.18
C GLN A 90 -11.15 6.70 -3.71
N ALA A 91 -9.84 6.96 -3.72
CA ALA A 91 -9.30 8.27 -3.36
C ALA A 91 -9.76 9.38 -4.31
N MET A 92 -9.74 9.12 -5.63
CA MET A 92 -10.23 10.02 -6.68
C MET A 92 -11.72 10.34 -6.50
N ALA A 93 -12.56 9.31 -6.32
CA ALA A 93 -14.01 9.47 -6.14
C ALA A 93 -14.34 10.31 -4.90
N LEU A 94 -13.59 10.16 -3.80
CA LEU A 94 -13.75 11.02 -2.62
C LEU A 94 -13.53 12.51 -2.98
N ARG A 95 -12.48 12.85 -3.73
CA ARG A 95 -12.17 14.25 -4.06
C ARG A 95 -13.10 14.83 -5.11
N ARG A 96 -13.41 14.05 -6.15
CA ARG A 96 -14.19 14.50 -7.30
C ARG A 96 -15.69 14.48 -7.01
N ASP A 97 -16.19 13.35 -6.52
CA ASP A 97 -17.64 13.10 -6.48
C ASP A 97 -18.24 13.54 -5.15
N TRP A 98 -17.57 13.23 -4.04
CA TRP A 98 -18.08 13.58 -2.70
C TRP A 98 -17.75 15.03 -2.30
N LEU A 99 -16.50 15.45 -2.53
CA LEU A 99 -16.04 16.80 -2.17
C LEU A 99 -16.22 17.83 -3.28
N GLY A 100 -16.46 17.40 -4.52
CA GLY A 100 -16.70 18.32 -5.65
C GLY A 100 -15.51 19.23 -5.97
N LEU A 101 -14.27 18.83 -5.66
CA LEU A 101 -13.12 19.74 -5.69
C LEU A 101 -12.84 20.31 -7.08
N ASP A 102 -13.06 19.52 -8.14
CA ASP A 102 -12.84 19.94 -9.52
C ASP A 102 -13.76 21.09 -9.96
N ALA A 103 -14.86 21.36 -9.24
CA ALA A 103 -15.74 22.50 -9.50
C ALA A 103 -15.20 23.84 -8.93
N VAL A 104 -14.25 23.79 -7.99
CA VAL A 104 -13.79 24.98 -7.24
C VAL A 104 -12.27 25.18 -7.29
N THR A 105 -11.49 24.13 -7.56
CA THR A 105 -10.03 24.21 -7.68
C THR A 105 -9.48 23.10 -8.57
N ASN A 106 -8.31 23.34 -9.16
CA ASN A 106 -7.52 22.32 -9.85
C ASN A 106 -6.25 21.93 -9.08
N ALA A 107 -6.10 22.40 -7.84
CA ALA A 107 -4.95 22.12 -6.98
C ALA A 107 -5.42 21.57 -5.62
N TYR A 108 -5.08 20.31 -5.32
CA TYR A 108 -5.45 19.64 -4.07
C TYR A 108 -4.71 18.31 -3.87
N ARG A 109 -4.77 17.78 -2.65
CA ARG A 109 -4.27 16.44 -2.33
C ARG A 109 -5.20 15.35 -2.84
N LEU A 110 -4.73 14.61 -3.83
CA LEU A 110 -5.43 13.50 -4.45
C LEU A 110 -5.36 12.22 -3.60
N VAL A 111 -4.19 11.93 -3.02
CA VAL A 111 -3.96 10.78 -2.13
C VAL A 111 -3.23 11.23 -0.87
N HIS A 112 -3.73 10.83 0.28
CA HIS A 112 -3.26 11.17 1.60
C HIS A 112 -2.87 9.93 2.43
N SER A 113 -1.90 9.16 1.93
CA SER A 113 -1.25 8.05 2.64
C SER A 113 -2.27 7.07 3.27
N GLU A 114 -2.12 6.76 4.56
CA GLU A 114 -3.03 5.88 5.30
C GLU A 114 -4.48 6.37 5.34
N GLY A 115 -4.72 7.67 5.19
CA GLY A 115 -6.08 8.22 5.10
C GLY A 115 -6.87 7.66 3.90
N ASP A 116 -6.17 7.22 2.86
CA ASP A 116 -6.74 6.59 1.67
C ASP A 116 -6.40 5.10 1.53
N GLY A 117 -5.89 4.48 2.61
CA GLY A 117 -5.47 3.07 2.58
C GLY A 117 -4.24 2.80 1.72
N LEU A 118 -3.48 3.84 1.35
CA LEU A 118 -2.25 3.77 0.56
C LEU A 118 -1.05 4.25 1.38
N SER A 119 -0.84 3.65 2.56
CA SER A 119 0.14 4.16 3.52
C SER A 119 1.56 4.24 2.92
N GLY A 120 2.11 5.46 2.92
CA GLY A 120 3.39 5.78 2.29
C GLY A 120 3.30 6.35 0.88
N LEU A 121 2.10 6.61 0.35
CA LEU A 121 1.88 7.36 -0.89
C LEU A 121 1.24 8.71 -0.60
N VAL A 122 1.81 9.78 -1.13
CA VAL A 122 1.11 11.06 -1.28
C VAL A 122 1.07 11.41 -2.76
N VAL A 123 -0.08 11.88 -3.22
CA VAL A 123 -0.24 12.42 -4.58
C VAL A 123 -0.95 13.76 -4.47
N ASP A 124 -0.28 14.80 -4.94
CA ASP A 124 -0.85 16.14 -5.02
C ASP A 124 -1.08 16.49 -6.50
N ARG A 125 -2.25 17.06 -6.81
CA ARG A 125 -2.59 17.59 -8.12
C ARG A 125 -2.35 19.09 -8.12
N PHE A 126 -1.67 19.59 -9.15
CA PHE A 126 -1.48 21.02 -9.42
C PHE A 126 -1.80 21.30 -10.89
N GLY A 127 -3.05 21.63 -11.17
CA GLY A 127 -3.53 21.81 -12.54
C GLY A 127 -3.41 20.51 -13.34
N PRO A 128 -2.62 20.49 -14.44
CA PRO A 128 -2.39 19.28 -15.23
C PRO A 128 -1.31 18.38 -14.63
N THR A 129 -0.50 18.83 -13.67
CA THR A 129 0.63 18.07 -13.14
C THR A 129 0.24 17.27 -11.89
N LEU A 130 0.69 16.02 -11.83
CA LEU A 130 0.65 15.21 -10.59
C LEU A 130 2.04 15.13 -9.97
N VAL A 131 2.13 15.38 -8.66
CA VAL A 131 3.35 15.22 -7.86
C VAL A 131 3.18 13.99 -6.96
N LEU A 132 4.02 12.98 -7.16
CA LEU A 132 3.99 11.73 -6.40
C LEU A 132 5.15 11.69 -5.41
N GLU A 133 4.84 11.49 -4.14
CA GLU A 133 5.82 11.30 -3.07
C GLU A 133 5.69 9.89 -2.48
N PHE A 134 6.81 9.16 -2.45
CA PHE A 134 6.88 7.79 -1.93
C PHE A 134 7.64 7.75 -0.61
N PHE A 135 6.91 7.66 0.50
CA PHE A 135 7.45 7.55 1.86
C PHE A 135 7.56 6.09 2.35
N ALA A 136 7.33 5.12 1.46
CA ALA A 136 7.51 3.70 1.72
C ALA A 136 8.20 3.02 0.55
N ALA A 137 9.26 2.26 0.84
CA ALA A 137 10.00 1.49 -0.17
C ALA A 137 9.08 0.54 -0.96
N GLY A 138 8.08 -0.07 -0.31
CA GLY A 138 7.11 -0.93 -0.98
C GLY A 138 6.27 -0.15 -1.98
N MET A 139 5.79 1.04 -1.61
CA MET A 139 5.03 1.89 -2.53
C MET A 139 5.87 2.29 -3.75
N TYR A 140 7.15 2.62 -3.55
CA TYR A 140 8.06 2.93 -4.65
C TYR A 140 8.32 1.73 -5.59
N ARG A 141 8.28 0.49 -5.08
CA ARG A 141 8.37 -0.72 -5.92
C ARG A 141 7.18 -0.82 -6.87
N PHE A 142 5.98 -0.42 -6.43
CA PHE A 142 4.76 -0.39 -7.22
C PHE A 142 4.54 0.93 -7.99
N ARG A 143 5.56 1.80 -8.08
CA ARG A 143 5.42 3.12 -8.73
C ARG A 143 4.88 3.04 -10.15
N GLN A 144 5.28 2.03 -10.94
CA GLN A 144 4.81 1.89 -12.32
C GLN A 144 3.31 1.59 -12.35
N ALA A 145 2.84 0.60 -11.59
CA ALA A 145 1.42 0.29 -11.45
C ALA A 145 0.59 1.50 -10.98
N ILE A 146 1.14 2.29 -10.04
CA ILE A 146 0.50 3.51 -9.54
C ILE A 146 0.44 4.59 -10.63
N GLN A 147 1.54 4.80 -11.37
CA GLN A 147 1.61 5.76 -12.47
C GLN A 147 0.65 5.38 -13.60
N ASP A 148 0.63 4.11 -14.00
CA ASP A 148 -0.25 3.60 -15.05
C ASP A 148 -1.72 3.77 -14.66
N ALA A 149 -2.07 3.44 -13.41
CA ALA A 149 -3.42 3.64 -12.89
C ALA A 149 -3.82 5.12 -12.87
N LEU A 150 -2.92 6.04 -12.49
CA LEU A 150 -3.19 7.48 -12.53
C LEU A 150 -3.34 8.00 -13.97
N ALA A 151 -2.52 7.52 -14.90
CA ALA A 151 -2.52 7.95 -16.30
C ALA A 151 -3.85 7.63 -17.02
N VAL A 152 -4.58 6.60 -16.59
CA VAL A 152 -5.95 6.31 -17.07
C VAL A 152 -6.91 7.47 -16.80
N HIS A 153 -6.75 8.17 -15.68
CA HIS A 153 -7.65 9.25 -15.24
C HIS A 153 -7.09 10.66 -15.46
N TYR A 154 -5.78 10.77 -15.64
CA TYR A 154 -5.03 12.01 -15.84
C TYR A 154 -4.02 11.82 -16.99
N PRO A 155 -4.49 11.69 -18.24
CA PRO A 155 -3.59 11.44 -19.37
C PRO A 155 -2.65 12.63 -19.59
N GLY A 156 -1.35 12.35 -19.69
CA GLY A 156 -0.31 13.36 -19.96
C GLY A 156 0.09 14.23 -18.77
N SER A 157 -0.35 13.87 -17.55
CA SER A 157 0.04 14.54 -16.30
C SER A 157 1.44 14.20 -15.81
#